data_AF-D7CEC6-F1
#
_entry.id   AF-D7CEC6-F1
#
_cell.length_a   1.000
_cell.length_b   1.000
_cell.length_c   1.000
_cell.angle_alpha   90.00
_cell.angle_beta   90.00
_cell.angle_gamma   90.00
#
_symmetry.space_group_name_H-M   'P 1'
#
loop_
_entity.id
_entity.type
_entity.pdbx_description
1 polymer ?
#
loop_
_entity_poly.entity_id
_entity_poly.type
_entity_poly.pdbx_seq_one_letter_code
_entity_poly.pdbx_strand_id
1 'polypeptide(L)' 'MYDIEREAIGRVAYIDTGGNVAWVKPQDDGPEWTALPEQLRLAVDGEH' A
#
# COMPACT_ATOMS: atom_id res chain seq x y z
N MET A 1 21.80 -0.88 -9.72
CA MET A 1 20.79 0.19 -9.64
C MET A 1 19.51 -0.43 -10.16
N TYR A 2 18.63 -0.88 -9.26
CA TYR A 2 17.33 -1.41 -9.62
C TYR A 2 16.30 -0.53 -8.92
N ASP A 3 15.88 0.50 -9.64
CA ASP A 3 14.67 1.25 -9.31
C ASP A 3 13.54 0.46 -9.98
N ILE A 4 13.02 -0.54 -9.27
CA ILE A 4 11.75 -1.16 -9.64
C ILE A 4 10.76 -0.56 -8.66
N GLU A 5 10.15 0.55 -9.04
CA GLU A 5 8.89 1.00 -8.45
C GLU A 5 7.86 -0.10 -8.72
N ARG A 6 7.83 -1.10 -7.83
CA ARG A 6 6.82 -2.16 -7.86
C ARG A 6 5.53 -1.55 -7.34
N GLU A 7 4.64 -1.21 -8.26
CA GLU A 7 3.25 -0.96 -7.90
C GLU A 7 2.70 -2.24 -7.25
N ALA A 8 2.38 -2.16 -5.96
CA ALA A 8 1.87 -3.26 -5.15
C ALA A 8 0.48 -2.90 -4.65
N ILE A 9 -0.47 -3.82 -4.82
CA ILE A 9 -1.86 -3.65 -4.38
C ILE A 9 -2.00 -4.25 -2.99
N GLY A 10 -2.61 -3.50 -2.09
CA GLY A 10 -2.87 -3.95 -0.73
C GLY A 10 -3.98 -3.15 -0.06
N ARG A 11 -4.48 -3.69 1.05
CA ARG A 11 -5.50 -3.06 1.88
C ARG A 11 -4.82 -2.28 3.00
N VAL A 12 -5.18 -1.01 3.14
CA VAL A 12 -4.78 -0.20 4.30
C VAL A 12 -5.45 -0.79 5.55
N ALA A 13 -4.64 -1.29 6.48
CA ALA A 13 -5.10 -1.87 7.73
C ALA A 13 -5.23 -0.81 8.82
N TYR A 14 -4.28 0.13 8.87
CA TYR A 14 -4.23 1.20 9.87
C TYR A 14 -3.39 2.37 9.36
N ILE A 15 -3.78 3.59 9.75
CA ILE A 15 -2.97 4.80 9.57
C ILE A 15 -2.60 5.29 10.98
N ASP A 16 -1.31 5.54 11.21
CA ASP A 16 -0.80 6.06 12.48
C ASP A 16 -1.58 7.32 12.92
N THR A 17 -1.69 7.54 14.23
CA THR A 17 -2.42 8.69 14.81
C THR A 17 -1.90 10.03 14.33
N GLY A 18 -0.64 10.12 13.90
CA GLY A 18 -0.06 11.32 13.29
C GLY A 18 -0.31 11.47 11.78
N GLY A 19 -0.91 10.48 11.12
CA GLY A 19 -1.19 10.50 9.69
C GLY A 19 0.06 10.38 8.80
N ASN A 20 1.20 9.96 9.36
CA ASN A 20 2.48 9.95 8.65
C ASN A 20 2.75 8.64 7.91
N VAL A 21 2.23 7.53 8.42
CA VAL A 21 2.52 6.20 7.89
C VAL A 21 1.24 5.37 7.88
N ALA A 22 1.02 4.68 6.76
CA ALA A 22 -0.02 3.69 6.59
C ALA A 22 0.60 2.28 6.62
N TRP A 23 0.00 1.38 7.39
CA TRP A 23 0.29 -0.05 7.35
C TRP A 23 -0.61 -0.72 6.32
N VAL A 24 0.01 -1.43 5.38
CA VAL A 24 -0.64 -2.05 4.22
C VAL A 24 -0.45 -3.55 4.28
N LYS A 25 -1.57 -4.27 4.18
CA LYS A 25 -1.61 -5.72 3.98
C LYS A 25 -1.66 -6.02 2.49
N PRO A 26 -0.76 -6.83 1.93
CA PRO A 26 -0.87 -7.24 0.53
C PRO A 26 -2.21 -7.91 0.24
N GLN A 27 -2.61 -7.84 -1.03
CA GLN A 27 -3.70 -8.67 -1.53
C GLN A 27 -3.29 -10.15 -1.66
N ASP A 28 -2.02 -10.41 -2.00
CA ASP A 28 -1.43 -11.75 -2.07
C ASP A 28 -0.75 -12.16 -0.74
N ASP A 29 -0.24 -13.41 -0.62
CA ASP A 29 0.48 -13.94 0.56
C ASP A 29 1.87 -13.30 0.83
N GLY A 30 2.02 -12.00 0.55
CA GLY A 30 3.23 -11.23 0.80
C GLY A 30 3.37 -10.75 2.26
N PRO A 31 4.55 -10.22 2.64
CA PRO A 31 4.72 -9.54 3.91
C PRO A 31 3.95 -8.21 3.93
N GLU A 32 3.47 -7.80 5.11
CA GLU A 32 2.96 -6.45 5.33
C GLU A 32 4.06 -5.41 5.13
N TRP A 33 3.68 -4.21 4.68
CA TRP A 33 4.62 -3.09 4.53
C TRP A 33 4.01 -1.77 4.98
N THR A 34 4.88 -0.78 5.15
CA THR A 34 4.50 0.60 5.45
C THR A 34 4.66 1.50 4.23
N ALA A 35 3.73 2.42 4.02
CA ALA A 35 3.78 3.43 2.97
C ALA A 35 3.40 4.81 3.51
N LEU A 36 3.86 5.88 2.86
CA LEU A 36 3.35 7.21 3.16
C LEU A 36 1.94 7.36 2.59
N PRO A 37 0.97 7.96 3.31
CA PRO A 37 -0.38 8.10 2.79
C PRO A 37 -0.48 8.83 1.45
N GLU A 38 0.44 9.76 1.15
CA GLU A 38 0.50 10.47 -0.15
C GLU A 38 0.91 9.58 -1.34
N GLN A 39 1.57 8.46 -1.07
CA GLN A 39 1.94 7.46 -2.09
C GLN A 39 0.79 6.51 -2.40
N LEU A 40 -0.20 6.43 -1.52
CA LEU A 40 -1.36 5.57 -1.70
C LEU A 40 -2.33 6.17 -2.69
N ARG A 41 -2.80 5.34 -3.62
CA ARG A 41 -3.88 5.66 -4.54
C ARG A 41 -4.95 4.60 -4.39
N LEU A 42 -6.21 5.00 -4.54
CA LEU A 42 -7.30 4.03 -4.61
C LEU A 42 -7.02 3.11 -5.79
N ALA A 43 -6.98 1.80 -5.54
CA ALA A 43 -7.03 0.84 -6.62
C ALA A 43 -8.34 1.09 -7.38
N VAL A 44 -8.23 1.42 -8.66
CA VAL A 44 -9.42 1.51 -9.51
C VAL A 44 -9.91 0.08 -9.66
N ASP A 45 -11.10 -0.20 -9.12
CA ASP A 45 -11.77 -1.48 -9.25
C ASP A 45 -12.12 -1.68 -10.74
N GLY A 46 -11.17 -2.24 -11.49
CA GLY A 46 -11.38 -2.71 -12.85
C GLY A 46 -11.97 -4.10 -12.76
N GLU A 47 -13.30 -4.18 -12.83
CA GLU A 47 -14.13 -5.34 -13.17
C GLU A 47 -13.53 -6.72 -12.84
N HIS A 48 -14.01 -7.33 -11.75
CA HIS A 48 -14.04 -8.79 -11.59
C HIS A 48 -15.47 -9.28 -11.66
#